data_AF-A0A2H1L4K3-F1
#
_entry.id   AF-A0A2H1L4K3-F1
#
_cell.length_a   1.000
_cell.length_b   1.000
_cell.length_c   1.000
_cell.angle_alpha   90.00
_cell.angle_beta   90.00
_cell.angle_gamma   90.00
#
_symmetry.space_group_name_H-M   'P 1'
#
loop_
_entity.id
_entity.type
_entity.pdbx_description
1 polymer ?
#
loop_
_entity_poly.entity_id
_entity_poly.type
_entity_poly.pdbx_seq_one_letter_code
_entity_poly.pdbx_strand_id
1 'polypeptide(L)'
;MIMDVLRAWVFGAVAFLALDLLLGWLVPYGTGGPVYFLCPFLAGLVASAVHLWKGEGGWGRHAIAVLGVPVLLALYYALFTPWNTSSGIAMDLAAGMVFVITASLGAACVHLTQRFVLVDG
;
A
#
# COMPACT_ATOMS: atom_id res chain seq x y z
N MET A 1 11.14 -1.11 18.03
CA MET A 1 11.73 -2.02 17.03
C MET A 1 10.65 -2.77 16.24
N ILE A 2 9.70 -3.44 16.90
CA ILE A 2 8.49 -3.94 16.21
C ILE A 2 7.34 -2.92 16.22
N MET A 3 7.29 -2.09 17.27
CA MET A 3 6.21 -1.13 17.49
C MET A 3 6.13 -0.05 16.40
N ASP A 4 7.25 0.31 15.78
CA ASP A 4 7.32 1.25 14.67
C ASP A 4 6.89 0.63 13.33
N VAL A 5 7.14 -0.67 13.12
CA VAL A 5 6.59 -1.43 11.98
C VAL A 5 5.08 -1.55 12.12
N LEU A 6 4.60 -1.93 13.32
CA LEU A 6 3.16 -2.00 13.62
C LEU A 6 2.48 -0.64 13.45
N ARG A 7 3.14 0.44 13.87
CA ARG A 7 2.64 1.79 13.64
C ARG A 7 2.50 2.08 12.14
N ALA A 8 3.53 1.78 11.33
CA ALA A 8 3.47 1.93 9.88
C ALA A 8 2.30 1.15 9.27
N TRP A 9 2.06 -0.07 9.76
CA TRP A 9 0.94 -0.89 9.34
C TRP A 9 -0.40 -0.25 9.70
N VAL A 10 -0.59 0.19 10.95
CA VAL A 10 -1.84 0.83 11.37
C VAL A 10 -2.14 2.06 10.50
N PHE A 11 -1.15 2.94 10.32
CA PHE A 11 -1.36 4.15 9.52
C PHE A 11 -1.57 3.84 8.03
N GLY A 12 -0.84 2.86 7.46
CA GLY A 12 -1.05 2.41 6.10
C GLY A 12 -2.44 1.79 5.87
N ALA A 13 -2.92 0.99 6.83
CA ALA A 13 -4.24 0.37 6.78
C ALA A 13 -5.36 1.41 6.89
N VAL A 14 -5.23 2.37 7.81
CA VAL A 14 -6.18 3.48 7.94
C VAL A 14 -6.23 4.30 6.65
N ALA A 15 -5.08 4.62 6.06
CA ALA A 15 -5.01 5.38 4.82
C ALA A 15 -5.67 4.62 3.65
N PHE A 16 -5.40 3.32 3.54
CA PHE A 16 -6.06 2.46 2.56
C PHE A 16 -7.58 2.50 2.73
N LEU A 17 -8.07 2.16 3.93
CA LEU A 17 -9.51 2.01 4.19
C LEU A 17 -10.26 3.33 4.06
N ALA A 18 -9.64 4.45 4.46
CA ALA A 18 -10.23 5.77 4.30
C ALA A 18 -10.40 6.14 2.81
N LEU A 19 -9.39 5.88 1.98
CA LEU A 19 -9.48 6.16 0.55
C LEU A 19 -10.44 5.18 -0.14
N ASP A 20 -10.42 3.91 0.23
CA ASP A 20 -11.32 2.89 -0.31
C ASP A 20 -12.79 3.23 -0.02
N LEU A 21 -13.09 3.64 1.22
CA LEU A 21 -14.42 4.13 1.61
C LEU A 21 -14.82 5.36 0.79
N LEU A 22 -13.92 6.34 0.65
CA LEU A 22 -14.17 7.55 -0.12
C LEU A 22 -14.45 7.23 -1.59
N LEU A 23 -13.65 6.36 -2.21
CA LEU A 23 -13.85 5.94 -3.60
C LEU A 23 -15.17 5.16 -3.76
N GLY A 24 -15.53 4.32 -2.79
CA GLY A 24 -16.83 3.64 -2.79
C GLY A 24 -18.04 4.58 -2.78
N TRP A 25 -17.87 5.82 -2.31
CA TRP A 25 -18.92 6.84 -2.32
C TRP A 25 -18.91 7.68 -3.60
N LEU A 26 -17.73 7.91 -4.18
CA LEU A 26 -17.54 8.82 -5.31
C LEU A 26 -17.56 8.13 -6.68
N VAL A 27 -17.15 6.87 -6.74
CA VAL A 27 -16.97 6.13 -7.99
C VAL A 27 -18.14 5.16 -8.17
N PRO A 28 -18.92 5.29 -9.26
CA PRO A 28 -19.99 4.33 -9.52
C PRO A 28 -19.45 2.89 -9.61
N TYR A 29 -20.23 1.96 -9.07
CA TYR A 29 -19.85 0.55 -9.05
C TYR A 29 -19.57 0.04 -10.48
N GLY A 30 -18.41 -0.60 -10.67
CA GLY A 30 -18.03 -1.22 -11.94
C GLY A 30 -17.37 -0.30 -12.97
N THR A 31 -17.27 1.02 -12.74
CA THR A 31 -16.73 1.95 -13.76
C THR A 31 -15.32 2.49 -13.49
N GLY A 32 -14.67 2.06 -12.39
CA GLY A 32 -13.41 2.68 -11.95
C GLY A 32 -12.37 1.75 -11.36
N GLY A 33 -12.33 0.48 -11.79
CA GLY A 33 -11.39 -0.52 -11.25
C GLY A 33 -9.92 -0.05 -11.09
N PRO A 34 -9.32 0.62 -12.09
CA PRO A 34 -7.96 1.14 -11.96
C PRO A 34 -7.76 2.22 -10.89
N VAL A 35 -8.81 2.98 -10.55
CA VAL A 35 -8.73 4.07 -9.55
C VAL A 35 -8.53 3.50 -8.14
N TYR A 36 -9.01 2.29 -7.87
CA TYR A 36 -8.80 1.61 -6.59
C TYR A 36 -7.34 1.22 -6.34
N PHE A 37 -6.48 1.24 -7.35
CA PHE A 37 -5.03 1.11 -7.13
C PHE A 37 -4.42 2.32 -6.42
N LEU A 38 -5.14 3.46 -6.31
CA LEU A 38 -4.70 4.56 -5.45
C LEU A 38 -4.71 4.18 -3.96
N CYS A 39 -5.53 3.20 -3.55
CA CYS A 39 -5.58 2.70 -2.17
C CYS A 39 -4.24 2.08 -1.72
N PRO A 40 -3.68 1.06 -2.40
CA PRO A 40 -2.36 0.53 -2.04
C PRO A 40 -1.25 1.57 -2.24
N PHE A 41 -1.36 2.49 -3.21
CA PHE A 41 -0.41 3.59 -3.38
C PHE A 41 -0.31 4.45 -2.12
N LEU A 42 -1.47 4.94 -1.65
CA LEU A 42 -1.54 5.81 -0.49
C LEU A 42 -1.09 5.08 0.78
N ALA A 43 -1.45 3.80 0.92
CA ALA A 43 -1.00 2.97 2.02
C ALA A 43 0.53 2.87 2.09
N GLY A 44 1.18 2.59 0.95
CA GLY A 44 2.64 2.52 0.85
C GLY A 44 3.32 3.86 1.11
N LEU A 45 2.74 4.96 0.61
CA LEU A 45 3.21 6.32 0.87
C LEU A 45 3.16 6.65 2.36
N VAL A 46 2.01 6.46 3.01
CA VAL A 46 1.83 6.76 4.43
C VAL A 46 2.70 5.86 5.30
N ALA A 47 2.75 4.55 5.02
CA ALA A 47 3.60 3.63 5.77
C ALA A 47 5.08 4.00 5.66
N SER A 48 5.56 4.39 4.47
CA SER A 48 6.94 4.83 4.26
C SER A 48 7.24 6.16 4.96
N ALA A 49 6.29 7.10 4.96
CA ALA A 49 6.41 8.37 5.68
C ALA A 49 6.43 8.19 7.21
N VAL A 50 5.68 7.23 7.75
CA VAL A 50 5.65 6.94 9.19
C VAL A 50 6.86 6.13 9.64
N HIS A 51 7.41 5.29 8.76
CA HIS A 51 8.62 4.49 8.98
C HIS A 51 9.76 5.00 8.09
N LEU A 52 10.13 6.27 8.29
CA LEU A 52 11.23 6.91 7.54
C LEU A 52 12.50 6.06 7.62
N TRP A 53 13.27 6.10 6.53
CA TRP A 53 14.53 5.38 6.36
C TRP A 53 15.61 5.69 7.43
N LYS A 54 15.44 6.76 8.24
CA LYS A 54 16.37 7.17 9.30
C LYS A 54 16.38 6.27 10.55
N GLY A 55 15.63 5.16 10.58
CA GLY A 55 15.60 4.20 11.69
C GLY A 55 16.41 2.92 11.43
N GLU A 56 17.19 2.49 12.41
CA GLU A 56 17.99 1.26 12.42
C GLU A 56 17.25 0.03 11.82
N GLY A 57 17.94 -0.83 11.06
CA GLY A 57 17.38 -2.10 10.57
C GLY A 57 17.29 -2.30 9.05
N GLY A 58 17.75 -1.34 8.26
CA GLY A 58 18.04 -1.52 6.82
C GLY A 58 16.82 -1.70 5.90
N TRP A 59 17.09 -1.99 4.62
CA TRP A 59 16.10 -2.05 3.54
C TRP A 59 15.03 -3.13 3.75
N GLY A 60 15.41 -4.30 4.29
CA GLY A 60 14.46 -5.40 4.52
C GLY A 60 13.36 -5.02 5.53
N ARG A 61 13.73 -4.36 6.63
CA ARG A 61 12.76 -3.90 7.63
C ARG A 61 11.83 -2.83 7.07
N HIS A 62 12.38 -1.89 6.29
CA HIS A 62 11.57 -0.86 5.65
C HIS A 62 10.58 -1.48 4.64
N ALA A 63 11.00 -2.48 3.86
CA ALA A 63 10.11 -3.20 2.96
C ALA A 63 8.97 -3.90 3.72
N ILE A 64 9.25 -4.54 4.86
CA ILE A 64 8.20 -5.15 5.71
C ILE A 64 7.23 -4.10 6.26
N ALA A 65 7.73 -2.95 6.70
CA ALA A 65 6.90 -1.87 7.21
C ALA A 65 5.96 -1.28 6.15
N VAL A 66 6.42 -1.16 4.90
CA VAL A 66 5.65 -0.60 3.79
C VAL A 66 4.70 -1.61 3.18
N LEU A 67 5.17 -2.84 2.93
CA LEU A 67 4.45 -3.82 2.12
C LEU A 67 3.56 -4.75 2.93
N GLY A 68 3.74 -4.85 4.25
CA GLY A 68 2.98 -5.77 5.09
C GLY A 68 1.46 -5.60 4.91
N VAL A 69 0.96 -4.36 4.99
CA VAL A 69 -0.48 -4.08 4.84
C VAL A 69 -0.99 -4.28 3.41
N PRO A 70 -0.35 -3.71 2.36
CA PRO A 70 -0.74 -3.98 0.98
C PRO A 70 -0.81 -5.48 0.63
N VAL A 71 0.14 -6.28 1.13
CA VAL A 71 0.17 -7.74 0.91
C VAL A 71 -0.98 -8.42 1.64
N LEU A 72 -1.21 -8.10 2.92
CA LEU A 72 -2.32 -8.69 3.68
C LEU A 72 -3.68 -8.34 3.08
N LEU A 73 -3.86 -7.10 2.64
CA LEU A 73 -5.09 -6.67 1.98
C LEU A 73 -5.25 -7.33 0.61
N ALA A 74 -4.19 -7.44 -0.19
CA ALA A 74 -4.23 -8.17 -1.46
C ALA A 74 -4.67 -9.64 -1.26
N LEU A 75 -4.13 -10.31 -0.23
CA LEU A 75 -4.55 -11.67 0.13
C LEU A 75 -6.01 -11.71 0.58
N TYR A 76 -6.47 -10.75 1.38
CA TYR A 76 -7.87 -10.65 1.78
C TYR A 76 -8.80 -10.50 0.58
N TYR A 77 -8.46 -9.59 -0.34
CA TYR A 77 -9.25 -9.36 -1.55
C TYR A 77 -9.29 -10.61 -2.45
N ALA A 78 -8.14 -11.28 -2.65
CA ALA A 78 -8.06 -12.52 -3.42
C ALA A 78 -8.87 -13.67 -2.81
N LEU A 79 -8.88 -13.82 -1.48
CA LEU A 79 -9.49 -14.95 -0.80
C LEU A 79 -10.99 -14.75 -0.48
N PHE A 80 -11.42 -13.51 -0.24
CA PHE A 80 -12.72 -13.26 0.43
C PHE A 80 -13.65 -12.27 -0.29
N THR A 81 -13.24 -11.57 -1.35
CA THR A 81 -14.13 -10.60 -2.02
C THR A 81 -14.75 -11.09 -3.33
N PRO A 82 -15.99 -10.66 -3.64
CA PRO A 82 -16.74 -11.09 -4.83
C PRO A 82 -16.21 -10.54 -6.16
N TRP A 83 -15.07 -9.83 -6.17
CA TRP A 83 -14.30 -9.58 -7.40
C TRP A 83 -13.83 -10.87 -8.09
N ASN A 84 -13.91 -12.01 -7.39
CA ASN A 84 -13.80 -13.35 -7.94
C ASN A 84 -15.01 -13.75 -8.82
N THR A 85 -15.44 -12.87 -9.72
CA THR A 85 -16.35 -13.21 -10.82
C THR A 85 -15.61 -13.66 -12.09
N SER A 86 -14.27 -13.72 -12.11
CA SER A 86 -13.54 -14.42 -13.18
C SER A 86 -12.15 -14.99 -12.83
N SER A 87 -11.99 -16.27 -13.20
CA SER A 87 -10.83 -16.88 -13.90
C SER A 87 -9.50 -17.18 -13.18
N GLY A 88 -9.54 -17.71 -11.95
CA GLY A 88 -8.47 -18.59 -11.42
C GLY A 88 -7.21 -17.92 -10.85
N ILE A 89 -6.34 -18.74 -10.24
CA ILE A 89 -5.17 -18.35 -9.42
C ILE A 89 -4.26 -17.28 -10.08
N ALA A 90 -4.16 -17.29 -11.42
CA ALA A 90 -3.32 -16.34 -12.16
C ALA A 90 -3.81 -14.89 -12.04
N MET A 91 -5.13 -14.66 -12.03
CA MET A 91 -5.71 -13.32 -11.87
C MET A 91 -5.49 -12.77 -10.46
N ASP A 92 -5.66 -13.63 -9.44
CA ASP A 92 -5.44 -13.27 -8.04
C ASP A 92 -3.98 -12.87 -7.79
N LEU A 93 -3.04 -13.62 -8.37
CA LEU A 93 -1.62 -13.29 -8.34
C LEU A 93 -1.33 -11.97 -9.06
N ALA A 94 -1.92 -11.74 -10.23
CA ALA A 94 -1.74 -10.49 -10.96
C ALA A 94 -2.26 -9.28 -10.17
N ALA A 95 -3.46 -9.37 -9.59
CA ALA A 95 -4.03 -8.32 -8.75
C ALA A 95 -3.16 -8.05 -7.51
N GLY A 96 -2.69 -9.11 -6.84
CA GLY A 96 -1.78 -8.98 -5.70
C GLY A 96 -0.45 -8.34 -6.06
N MET A 97 0.14 -8.69 -7.21
CA MET A 97 1.35 -8.03 -7.71
C MET A 97 1.12 -6.54 -7.99
N VAL A 98 -0.02 -6.17 -8.57
CA VAL A 98 -0.35 -4.76 -8.80
C VAL A 98 -0.48 -4.00 -7.47
N PHE A 99 -1.04 -4.59 -6.43
CA PHE A 99 -1.08 -3.98 -5.09
C PHE A 99 0.32 -3.72 -4.53
N VAL A 100 1.22 -4.71 -4.63
CA VAL A 100 2.61 -4.58 -4.16
C VAL A 100 3.38 -3.54 -4.95
N ILE A 101 3.28 -3.55 -6.28
CA ILE A 101 3.94 -2.57 -7.16
C ILE A 101 3.46 -1.17 -6.81
N THR A 102 2.15 -0.98 -6.71
CA THR A 102 1.56 0.33 -6.47
C THR A 102 1.92 0.88 -5.09
N ALA A 103 1.93 0.04 -4.05
CA ALA A 103 2.43 0.44 -2.73
C ALA A 103 3.93 0.78 -2.73
N SER A 104 4.74 0.02 -3.50
CA SER A 104 6.17 0.30 -3.66
C SER A 104 6.40 1.65 -4.35
N LEU A 105 5.57 2.02 -5.32
CA LEU A 105 5.61 3.35 -5.95
C LEU A 105 5.31 4.46 -4.95
N GLY A 106 4.31 4.28 -4.07
CA GLY A 106 4.01 5.23 -3.00
C GLY A 106 5.20 5.44 -2.06
N ALA A 107 5.87 4.36 -1.66
CA ALA A 107 7.10 4.45 -0.87
C ALA A 107 8.26 5.10 -1.63
N ALA A 108 8.41 4.79 -2.92
CA ALA A 108 9.43 5.40 -3.77
C ALA A 108 9.26 6.93 -3.84
N CYS A 109 8.02 7.43 -3.90
CA CYS A 109 7.74 8.87 -3.83
C CYS A 109 8.27 9.50 -2.53
N VAL A 110 8.10 8.84 -1.39
CA VAL A 110 8.64 9.32 -0.11
C VAL A 110 10.16 9.33 -0.14
N HIS A 111 10.80 8.26 -0.59
CA HIS A 111 12.26 8.19 -0.71
C HIS A 111 12.84 9.26 -1.64
N LEU A 112 12.21 9.48 -2.79
CA LEU A 112 12.60 10.54 -3.72
C LEU A 112 12.44 11.91 -3.07
N THR A 113 11.31 12.18 -2.42
CA THR A 113 11.05 13.45 -1.74
C THR A 113 12.07 13.70 -0.62
N GLN A 114 12.41 12.67 0.16
CA GLN A 114 13.45 12.76 1.19
C GLN A 114 14.81 13.14 0.60
N ARG A 115 15.18 12.60 -0.56
CA ARG A 115 16.42 12.97 -1.25
C ARG A 115 16.44 14.41 -1.72
N PHE A 116 15.30 15.01 -2.07
CA PHE A 116 15.25 16.41 -2.49
C PHE A 116 15.14 17.39 -1.32
N VAL A 117 14.45 17.02 -0.24
CA VAL A 117 14.19 17.93 0.89
C VAL A 117 15.30 17.89 1.95
N LEU A 118 16.03 16.76 2.08
CA LEU A 118 17.02 16.56 3.15
C LEU A 118 18.48 16.56 2.67
N VAL A 119 18.74 16.82 1.39
CA VAL A 119 20.11 16.91 0.82
C VAL A 119 20.66 18.34 0.86
N ASP A 120 19.84 19.35 1.17
CA ASP A 120 20.25 20.76 1.32
C ASP A 120 20.32 21.24 2.79
N GLY A 121 20.48 20.33 3.76
CA GLY A 121 20.54 20.66 5.19
C GLY A 121 21.79 20.15 5.89
#